data_AF-A0A642PJV1-F1
#
_entry.id   AF-A0A642PJV1-F1
#
_cell.length_a   1.000
_cell.length_b   1.000
_cell.length_c   1.000
_cell.angle_alpha   90.00
_cell.angle_beta   90.00
_cell.angle_gamma   90.00
#
_symmetry.space_group_name_H-M   'P 1'
#
loop_
_entity.id
_entity.type
_entity.pdbx_description
1 polymer ?
#
loop_
_entity_poly.entity_id
_entity_poly.type
_entity_poly.pdbx_seq_one_letter_code
_entity_poly.pdbx_strand_id
1 'polypeptide(L)'
;MKKIYPKKWLELHPYKQTNSVDQYYVGIANEIHKRLYSSTIADAFEEEENIRYTSLCLAAWFEDVISQTGIWQAFTAECRKRYGAYLPFYPIKGDYFPDEINLEDIRFLLWHHIQYLCRGISAINPENPGIEQTAQEIYGLLAEEYETAPENERMQEFLYHSAMGEEDFFRYREILDWFHYQCY
;
A
#
# COMPACT_ATOMS: atom_id res chain seq x y z
N MET A 1 12.68 -16.61 4.56
CA MET A 1 11.35 -15.99 4.74
C MET A 1 10.94 -15.94 6.22
N LYS A 2 11.16 -14.78 6.86
CA LYS A 2 10.72 -14.47 8.22
C LYS A 2 9.26 -14.01 8.23
N LYS A 3 8.46 -14.51 9.18
CA LYS A 3 7.06 -14.12 9.32
C LYS A 3 6.92 -12.64 9.71
N ILE A 4 5.93 -11.97 9.14
CA ILE A 4 5.51 -10.63 9.55
C ILE A 4 4.60 -10.77 10.76
N TYR A 5 4.93 -10.05 11.84
CA TYR A 5 4.17 -10.05 13.08
C TYR A 5 3.39 -8.74 13.24
N PRO A 6 2.28 -8.73 14.00
CA PRO A 6 1.44 -7.54 14.17
C PRO A 6 2.20 -6.31 14.66
N LYS A 7 3.27 -6.49 15.46
CA LYS A 7 4.13 -5.37 15.88
C LYS A 7 4.69 -4.57 14.70
N LYS A 8 5.07 -5.24 13.61
CA LYS A 8 5.58 -4.59 12.39
C LYS A 8 4.48 -3.91 11.59
N TRP A 9 3.30 -4.52 11.52
CA TRP A 9 2.12 -3.92 10.92
C TRP A 9 1.73 -2.59 11.57
N LEU A 10 1.75 -2.55 12.90
CA LEU A 10 1.43 -1.34 13.68
C LEU A 10 2.50 -0.23 13.60
N GLU A 11 3.66 -0.47 12.96
CA GLU A 11 4.60 0.61 12.64
C GLU A 11 4.02 1.55 11.58
N LEU A 12 3.11 1.06 10.73
CA LEU A 12 2.41 1.85 9.71
C LEU A 12 1.12 2.52 10.20
N HIS A 13 0.72 2.27 11.45
CA HIS A 13 -0.59 2.66 11.98
C HIS A 13 -0.51 3.73 13.08
N PRO A 14 -1.51 4.63 13.17
CA PRO A 14 -1.53 5.68 14.18
C PRO A 14 -1.85 5.14 15.58
N TYR A 15 -2.39 3.92 15.67
CA TYR A 15 -2.70 3.22 16.92
C TYR A 15 -1.72 2.07 17.21
N LYS A 16 -1.70 1.61 18.47
CA LYS A 16 -0.71 0.61 18.95
C LYS A 16 -1.31 -0.70 19.48
N GLN A 17 -2.63 -0.80 19.56
CA GLN A 17 -3.30 -2.04 19.98
C GLN A 17 -3.87 -2.77 18.76
N THR A 18 -3.60 -4.07 18.67
CA THR A 18 -4.11 -4.92 17.59
C THR A 18 -5.54 -5.38 17.86
N ASN A 19 -6.37 -5.50 16.82
CA ASN A 19 -7.65 -6.22 16.85
C ASN A 19 -7.69 -7.31 15.75
N SER A 20 -8.88 -7.85 15.48
CA SER A 20 -9.09 -8.86 14.42
C SER A 20 -8.83 -8.33 13.00
N VAL A 21 -9.10 -7.04 12.74
CA VAL A 21 -8.84 -6.40 11.44
C VAL A 21 -7.34 -6.34 11.17
N ASP A 22 -6.53 -5.91 12.15
CA ASP A 22 -5.06 -5.93 12.01
C ASP A 22 -4.52 -7.35 11.80
N GLN A 23 -5.10 -8.34 12.48
CA GLN A 23 -4.68 -9.74 12.31
C GLN A 23 -4.99 -10.25 10.90
N TYR A 24 -6.11 -9.83 10.32
CA TYR A 24 -6.49 -10.15 8.95
C TYR A 24 -5.47 -9.57 7.96
N TYR A 25 -5.18 -8.27 8.02
CA TYR A 25 -4.22 -7.65 7.09
C TYR A 25 -2.77 -8.09 7.33
N VAL A 26 -2.39 -8.46 8.55
CA VAL A 26 -1.11 -9.18 8.80
C VAL A 26 -1.10 -10.52 8.07
N GLY A 27 -2.23 -11.22 7.97
CA GLY A 27 -2.40 -12.41 7.15
C GLY A 27 -2.13 -12.13 5.68
N ILE A 28 -2.80 -11.11 5.12
CA ILE A 28 -2.61 -10.65 3.74
C ILE A 28 -1.14 -10.29 3.47
N ALA A 29 -0.51 -9.49 4.34
CA ALA A 29 0.90 -9.12 4.22
C ALA A 29 1.83 -10.35 4.20
N ASN A 30 1.53 -11.41 4.98
CA ASN A 30 2.30 -12.64 4.95
C ASN A 30 2.10 -13.44 3.64
N GLU A 31 0.90 -13.43 3.06
CA GLU A 31 0.62 -14.06 1.76
C GLU A 31 1.28 -13.32 0.59
N ILE A 32 1.32 -11.99 0.65
CA ILE A 32 2.08 -11.15 -0.28
C ILE A 32 3.59 -11.43 -0.13
N HIS A 33 4.09 -11.51 1.11
CA HIS A 33 5.50 -11.78 1.38
C HIS A 33 5.94 -13.13 0.78
N LYS A 34 5.12 -14.18 0.87
CA LYS A 34 5.41 -15.48 0.24
C LYS A 34 5.58 -15.37 -1.28
N ARG A 35 4.67 -14.66 -1.94
CA ARG A 35 4.68 -14.44 -3.39
C ARG A 35 5.89 -13.62 -3.81
N LEU A 36 6.16 -12.50 -3.13
CA LEU A 36 7.33 -11.67 -3.43
C LEU A 36 8.65 -12.41 -3.20
N TYR A 37 8.79 -13.14 -2.10
CA TYR A 37 9.99 -13.90 -1.79
C TYR A 37 10.29 -14.99 -2.82
N SER A 38 9.27 -15.49 -3.51
CA SER A 38 9.38 -16.55 -4.52
C SER A 38 9.32 -16.02 -5.96
N SER A 39 9.15 -14.71 -6.12
CA SER A 39 8.99 -14.05 -7.42
C SER A 39 10.32 -13.90 -8.15
N THR A 40 10.26 -13.67 -9.47
CA THR A 40 11.45 -13.38 -10.28
C THR A 40 12.07 -12.01 -9.99
N ILE A 41 11.39 -11.15 -9.21
CA ILE A 41 11.89 -9.84 -8.79
C ILE A 41 12.42 -9.84 -7.36
N ALA A 42 12.48 -10.98 -6.67
CA ALA A 42 12.93 -11.05 -5.28
C ALA A 42 14.33 -10.46 -5.10
N ASP A 43 15.26 -10.79 -5.99
CA ASP A 43 16.64 -10.29 -5.94
C ASP A 43 16.73 -8.77 -6.12
N ALA A 44 15.74 -8.16 -6.78
CA ALA A 44 15.71 -6.71 -6.99
C ALA A 44 15.50 -5.92 -5.70
N PHE A 45 15.01 -6.56 -4.64
CA PHE A 45 14.84 -5.94 -3.32
C PHE A 45 16.13 -5.90 -2.50
N GLU A 46 17.21 -6.57 -2.94
CA GLU A 46 18.54 -6.66 -2.28
C GLU A 46 18.55 -7.35 -0.90
N GLU A 47 17.60 -7.01 -0.03
CA GLU A 47 17.45 -7.53 1.33
C GLU A 47 16.05 -8.07 1.59
N GLU A 48 15.95 -9.15 2.38
CA GLU A 48 14.68 -9.71 2.81
C GLU A 48 13.80 -8.69 3.57
N GLU A 49 14.41 -7.73 4.27
CA GLU A 49 13.66 -6.69 4.98
C GLU A 49 12.91 -5.74 4.02
N ASN A 50 13.48 -5.48 2.83
CA ASN A 50 12.82 -4.66 1.82
C ASN A 50 11.60 -5.38 1.22
N ILE A 51 11.69 -6.71 1.05
CA ILE A 51 10.54 -7.54 0.67
C ILE A 51 9.46 -7.48 1.76
N ARG A 52 9.85 -7.61 3.03
CA ARG A 52 8.91 -7.56 4.17
C ARG A 52 8.22 -6.21 4.28
N TYR A 53 8.96 -5.11 4.15
CA TYR A 53 8.41 -3.76 4.19
C TYR A 53 7.45 -3.52 3.01
N THR A 54 7.84 -3.91 1.79
CA THR A 54 6.95 -3.80 0.62
C THR A 54 5.68 -4.62 0.76
N SER A 55 5.76 -5.80 1.39
CA SER A 55 4.59 -6.63 1.68
C SER A 55 3.62 -5.96 2.66
N LEU A 56 4.15 -5.23 3.64
CA LEU A 56 3.36 -4.42 4.57
C LEU A 56 2.69 -3.26 3.84
N CYS A 57 3.43 -2.52 3.00
CA CYS A 57 2.88 -1.39 2.26
C CYS A 57 1.78 -1.80 1.27
N LEU A 58 1.93 -2.93 0.58
CA LEU A 58 0.88 -3.45 -0.32
C LEU A 58 -0.39 -3.88 0.44
N ALA A 59 -0.23 -4.49 1.61
CA ALA A 59 -1.39 -4.85 2.45
C ALA A 59 -2.05 -3.59 3.05
N ALA A 60 -1.29 -2.57 3.41
CA ALA A 60 -1.81 -1.28 3.89
C ALA A 60 -2.50 -0.47 2.77
N TRP A 61 -1.99 -0.54 1.54
CA TRP A 61 -2.68 -0.01 0.36
C TRP A 61 -4.01 -0.73 0.12
N PHE A 62 -4.03 -2.07 0.23
CA PHE A 62 -5.27 -2.82 0.12
C PHE A 62 -6.27 -2.43 1.21
N GLU A 63 -5.82 -2.29 2.46
CA GLU A 63 -6.65 -1.78 3.55
C GLU A 63 -7.17 -0.36 3.29
N ASP A 64 -6.36 0.53 2.71
CA ASP A 64 -6.79 1.90 2.34
C ASP A 64 -7.93 1.88 1.33
N VAL A 65 -7.84 1.02 0.31
CA VAL A 65 -8.89 0.85 -0.70
C VAL A 65 -10.16 0.29 -0.05
N ILE A 66 -10.05 -0.81 0.70
CA ILE A 66 -11.21 -1.46 1.35
C ILE A 66 -11.86 -0.52 2.37
N SER A 67 -11.07 0.17 3.18
CA SER A 67 -11.56 1.09 4.21
C SER A 67 -11.93 2.46 3.66
N GLN A 68 -11.75 2.69 2.36
CA GLN A 68 -12.03 3.95 1.68
C GLN A 68 -11.40 5.16 2.38
N THR A 69 -10.15 5.04 2.85
CA THR A 69 -9.47 6.13 3.56
C THR A 69 -8.88 7.19 2.63
N GLY A 70 -8.85 6.91 1.33
CA GLY A 70 -8.56 7.87 0.27
C GLY A 70 -7.10 8.31 0.20
N ILE A 71 -6.18 7.60 0.84
CA ILE A 71 -4.75 7.93 0.86
C ILE A 71 -4.17 7.74 -0.55
N TRP A 72 -4.37 6.57 -1.13
CA TRP A 72 -3.97 6.28 -2.50
C TRP A 72 -4.71 7.14 -3.52
N GLN A 73 -6.01 7.34 -3.32
CA GLN A 73 -6.82 8.21 -4.16
C GLN A 73 -6.31 9.65 -4.20
N ALA A 74 -5.82 10.18 -3.07
CA ALA A 74 -5.23 11.52 -3.04
C ALA A 74 -3.98 11.61 -3.94
N PHE A 75 -3.13 10.59 -3.91
CA PHE A 75 -1.97 10.49 -4.80
C PHE A 75 -2.39 10.43 -6.28
N THR A 76 -3.27 9.49 -6.64
CA THR A 76 -3.68 9.28 -8.03
C THR A 76 -4.49 10.47 -8.59
N ALA A 77 -5.29 11.13 -7.76
CA ALA A 77 -6.00 12.36 -8.12
C ALA A 77 -5.05 13.52 -8.42
N GLU A 78 -3.98 13.69 -7.61
CA GLU A 78 -2.95 14.69 -7.88
C GLU A 78 -2.14 14.35 -9.13
N CYS A 79 -1.85 13.08 -9.39
CA CYS A 79 -1.27 12.65 -10.67
C CYS A 79 -2.17 13.01 -11.85
N ARG A 80 -3.48 12.70 -11.79
CA ARG A 80 -4.44 13.03 -12.85
C ARG A 80 -4.52 14.53 -13.09
N LYS A 81 -4.57 15.31 -12.02
CA LYS A 81 -4.64 16.78 -12.08
C LYS A 81 -3.39 17.40 -12.72
N ARG A 82 -2.20 16.85 -12.45
CA ARG A 82 -0.92 17.41 -12.93
C ARG A 82 -0.50 16.89 -14.30
N TYR A 83 -0.77 15.60 -14.56
CA TYR A 83 -0.22 14.88 -15.71
C TYR A 83 -1.29 14.36 -16.67
N GLY A 84 -2.58 14.44 -16.32
CA GLY A 84 -3.69 13.94 -17.14
C GLY A 84 -3.93 12.43 -17.04
N ALA A 85 -3.14 11.71 -16.23
CA ALA A 85 -3.27 10.27 -15.99
C ALA A 85 -3.15 9.97 -14.48
N TYR A 86 -3.86 8.93 -13.99
CA TYR A 86 -3.82 8.58 -12.56
C TYR A 86 -2.48 8.00 -12.09
N LEU A 87 -1.65 7.49 -13.02
CA LEU A 87 -0.32 6.96 -12.74
C LEU A 87 0.72 7.52 -13.72
N PRO A 88 1.98 7.71 -13.30
CA PRO A 88 3.02 8.29 -14.17
C PRO A 88 3.46 7.46 -15.38
N PHE A 89 3.50 6.12 -15.28
CA PHE A 89 4.13 5.26 -16.30
C PHE A 89 3.21 4.22 -16.92
N TYR A 90 2.10 3.88 -16.28
CA TYR A 90 1.23 2.82 -16.77
C TYR A 90 0.09 3.40 -17.59
N PRO A 91 -0.10 2.94 -18.84
CA PRO A 91 -1.26 3.32 -19.62
C PRO A 91 -2.51 2.73 -18.97
N ILE A 92 -3.39 3.62 -18.52
CA ILE A 92 -4.63 3.24 -17.87
C ILE A 92 -5.65 2.85 -18.95
N LYS A 93 -6.14 1.61 -18.87
CA LYS A 93 -7.18 1.09 -19.75
C LYS A 93 -8.57 1.42 -19.20
N GLY A 94 -9.61 1.07 -19.95
CA GLY A 94 -11.00 1.47 -19.65
C GLY A 94 -11.62 0.82 -18.40
N ASP A 95 -10.91 -0.12 -17.79
CA ASP A 95 -11.29 -0.92 -16.61
C ASP A 95 -10.59 -0.48 -15.32
N TYR A 96 -9.99 0.71 -15.29
CA TYR A 96 -9.38 1.28 -14.08
C TYR A 96 -10.40 2.12 -13.29
N PHE A 97 -10.62 1.72 -12.05
CA PHE A 97 -11.52 2.40 -11.12
C PHE A 97 -10.71 2.93 -9.93
N PRO A 98 -10.57 4.26 -9.75
CA PRO A 98 -9.70 4.84 -8.72
C PRO A 98 -10.05 4.45 -7.27
N ASP A 99 -11.28 3.98 -7.05
CA ASP A 99 -11.84 3.54 -5.79
C ASP A 99 -11.82 2.02 -5.60
N GLU A 100 -11.29 1.27 -6.56
CA GLU A 100 -11.13 -0.18 -6.47
C GLU A 100 -9.64 -0.59 -6.53
N ILE A 101 -9.38 -1.87 -6.35
CA ILE A 101 -8.04 -2.43 -6.60
C ILE A 101 -7.76 -2.48 -8.10
N ASN A 102 -6.62 -1.94 -8.53
CA ASN A 102 -6.19 -2.02 -9.92
C ASN A 102 -4.84 -2.73 -10.04
N LEU A 103 -4.66 -3.52 -11.09
CA LEU A 103 -3.39 -4.19 -11.36
C LEU A 103 -2.25 -3.18 -11.54
N GLU A 104 -2.52 -2.06 -12.21
CA GLU A 104 -1.57 -0.98 -12.46
C GLU A 104 -1.07 -0.32 -11.17
N ASP A 105 -1.91 -0.24 -10.13
CA ASP A 105 -1.54 0.31 -8.83
C ASP A 105 -0.51 -0.60 -8.15
N ILE A 106 -0.74 -1.91 -8.15
CA ILE A 106 0.19 -2.91 -7.60
C ILE A 106 1.53 -2.86 -8.35
N ARG A 107 1.51 -2.76 -9.69
CA ARG A 107 2.72 -2.61 -10.50
C ARG A 107 3.49 -1.34 -10.13
N PHE A 108 2.79 -0.24 -9.91
CA PHE A 108 3.41 1.02 -9.48
C PHE A 108 4.03 0.90 -8.10
N LEU A 109 3.30 0.37 -7.13
CA LEU A 109 3.79 0.22 -5.76
C LEU A 109 5.00 -0.70 -5.69
N LEU A 110 5.01 -1.82 -6.41
CA LEU A 110 6.18 -2.71 -6.50
C LEU A 110 7.40 -1.97 -7.06
N TRP A 111 7.25 -1.31 -8.21
CA TRP A 111 8.32 -0.53 -8.81
C TRP A 111 8.81 0.58 -7.87
N HIS A 112 7.89 1.33 -7.27
CA HIS A 112 8.18 2.45 -6.39
C HIS A 112 9.00 1.99 -5.18
N HIS A 113 8.56 0.95 -4.48
CA HIS A 113 9.26 0.48 -3.29
C HIS A 113 10.63 -0.09 -3.63
N ILE A 114 10.78 -0.85 -4.73
CA ILE A 114 12.12 -1.30 -5.13
C ILE A 114 13.02 -0.09 -5.42
N GLN A 115 12.55 0.86 -6.24
CA GLN A 115 13.34 2.01 -6.66
C GLN A 115 13.71 2.94 -5.49
N TYR A 116 12.83 3.06 -4.50
CA TYR A 116 13.02 3.86 -3.30
C TYR A 116 13.96 3.19 -2.29
N LEU A 117 13.71 1.91 -1.95
CA LEU A 117 14.48 1.17 -0.95
C LEU A 117 15.90 0.83 -1.44
N CYS A 118 16.06 0.58 -2.74
CA CYS A 118 17.34 0.23 -3.36
C CYS A 118 17.97 1.40 -4.12
N ARG A 119 17.61 2.64 -3.74
CA ARG A 119 18.02 3.86 -4.45
C ARG A 119 19.55 3.96 -4.49
N GLY A 120 20.08 4.13 -5.71
CA GLY A 120 21.51 4.27 -5.95
C GLY A 120 22.24 2.97 -6.27
N ILE A 121 21.56 1.81 -6.22
CA ILE A 121 22.13 0.52 -6.63
C ILE A 121 21.88 0.31 -8.13
N SER A 122 20.61 0.28 -8.53
CA SER A 122 20.21 0.19 -9.93
C SER A 122 18.89 0.91 -10.17
N ALA A 123 18.64 1.30 -11.42
CA ALA A 123 17.35 1.83 -11.86
C ALA A 123 16.54 0.69 -12.46
N ILE A 124 15.35 0.44 -11.94
CA ILE A 124 14.48 -0.62 -12.47
C ILE A 124 13.48 -0.02 -13.44
N ASN A 125 13.34 -0.65 -14.60
CA ASN A 125 12.32 -0.28 -15.56
C ASN A 125 10.92 -0.58 -14.96
N PRO A 126 10.00 0.41 -14.85
CA PRO A 126 8.62 0.15 -14.42
C PRO A 126 7.90 -0.88 -15.32
N GLU A 127 8.32 -1.05 -16.56
CA GLU A 127 7.79 -2.06 -17.50
C GLU A 127 8.48 -3.44 -17.37
N ASN A 128 9.24 -3.69 -16.30
CA ASN A 128 9.87 -4.98 -16.09
C ASN A 128 8.81 -6.12 -16.08
N PRO A 129 8.93 -7.14 -16.97
CA PRO A 129 7.95 -8.22 -17.04
C PRO A 129 7.78 -9.00 -15.72
N GLY A 130 8.83 -9.09 -14.91
CA GLY A 130 8.76 -9.70 -13.59
C GLY A 130 7.89 -8.91 -12.61
N ILE A 131 7.84 -7.57 -12.73
CA ILE A 131 6.92 -6.74 -11.94
C ILE A 131 5.48 -7.01 -12.35
N GLU A 132 5.20 -7.08 -13.65
CA GLU A 132 3.86 -7.38 -14.15
C GLU A 132 3.38 -8.77 -13.71
N GLN A 133 4.21 -9.81 -13.87
CA GLN A 133 3.88 -11.15 -13.43
C GLN A 133 3.59 -11.21 -11.92
N THR A 134 4.46 -10.60 -11.11
CA THR A 134 4.31 -10.60 -9.65
C THR A 134 3.07 -9.80 -9.22
N ALA A 135 2.78 -8.70 -9.90
CA ALA A 135 1.57 -7.91 -9.66
C ALA A 135 0.31 -8.71 -9.98
N GLN A 136 0.30 -9.54 -11.04
CA GLN A 136 -0.84 -10.41 -11.36
C GLN A 136 -1.10 -11.45 -10.26
N GLU A 137 -0.04 -12.05 -9.70
CA GLU A 137 -0.16 -13.02 -8.60
C GLU A 137 -0.70 -12.38 -7.31
N ILE A 138 -0.27 -11.15 -7.01
CA ILE A 138 -0.77 -10.39 -5.86
C ILE A 138 -2.19 -9.91 -6.12
N TYR A 139 -2.49 -9.40 -7.32
CA TYR A 139 -3.83 -8.99 -7.71
C TYR A 139 -4.83 -10.14 -7.56
N GLY A 140 -4.48 -11.35 -8.03
CA GLY A 140 -5.34 -12.53 -7.88
C GLY A 140 -5.65 -12.85 -6.42
N LEU A 141 -4.66 -12.76 -5.53
CA LEU A 141 -4.88 -12.90 -4.08
C LEU A 141 -5.84 -11.82 -3.54
N LEU A 142 -5.61 -10.56 -3.89
CA LEU A 142 -6.42 -9.46 -3.36
C LEU A 142 -7.84 -9.45 -3.92
N ALA A 143 -8.01 -9.85 -5.18
CA ALA A 143 -9.32 -9.97 -5.82
C ALA A 143 -10.19 -11.06 -5.18
N GLU A 144 -9.60 -12.17 -4.72
CA GLU A 144 -10.31 -13.21 -3.96
C GLU A 144 -10.82 -12.68 -2.61
N GLU A 145 -10.08 -11.75 -2.01
CA GLU A 145 -10.36 -11.20 -0.68
C GLU A 145 -11.23 -9.93 -0.73
N TYR A 146 -11.26 -9.23 -1.87
CA TYR A 146 -11.83 -7.89 -2.04
C TYR A 146 -13.26 -7.74 -1.47
N GLU A 147 -14.13 -8.70 -1.74
CA GLU A 147 -15.54 -8.68 -1.32
C GLU A 147 -15.76 -8.97 0.18
N THR A 148 -14.74 -9.49 0.87
CA THR A 148 -14.87 -10.00 2.25
C THR A 148 -13.88 -9.38 3.24
N ALA A 149 -12.90 -8.63 2.74
CA ALA A 149 -11.92 -7.93 3.55
C ALA A 149 -12.64 -6.93 4.48
N PRO A 150 -12.30 -6.91 5.78
CA PRO A 150 -12.94 -6.02 6.73
C PRO A 150 -12.42 -4.58 6.59
N GLU A 151 -13.33 -3.61 6.67
CA GLU A 151 -12.97 -2.20 6.80
C GLU A 151 -12.31 -1.91 8.15
N ASN A 152 -11.37 -0.96 8.15
CA ASN A 152 -10.72 -0.47 9.36
C ASN A 152 -11.38 0.83 9.85
N GLU A 153 -12.48 0.67 10.57
CA GLU A 153 -13.23 1.78 11.19
C GLU A 153 -12.35 2.68 12.08
N ARG A 154 -11.29 2.13 12.72
CA ARG A 154 -10.37 2.95 13.55
C ARG A 154 -9.50 3.86 12.71
N MET A 155 -9.07 3.42 11.53
CA MET A 155 -8.35 4.27 10.59
C MET A 155 -9.27 5.36 10.03
N GLN A 156 -10.51 5.00 9.68
CA GLN A 156 -11.54 5.96 9.27
C GLN A 156 -11.80 7.00 10.37
N GLU A 157 -11.97 6.58 11.63
CA GLU A 157 -12.18 7.51 12.76
C GLU A 157 -10.98 8.42 13.00
N PHE A 158 -9.77 7.91 12.81
CA PHE A 158 -8.55 8.70 12.94
C PHE A 158 -8.48 9.81 11.88
N LEU A 159 -8.77 9.47 10.62
CA LEU A 159 -8.65 10.38 9.47
C LEU A 159 -9.86 11.31 9.28
N TYR A 160 -11.08 10.78 9.39
CA TYR A 160 -12.34 11.47 9.06
C TYR A 160 -13.10 11.98 10.27
N HIS A 161 -12.43 12.19 11.39
CA HIS A 161 -13.08 12.76 12.55
C HIS A 161 -13.81 14.08 12.24
N SER A 162 -14.86 14.37 13.00
CA SER A 162 -15.75 15.53 12.84
C SER A 162 -15.00 16.81 12.46
N ALA A 163 -15.62 17.62 11.59
CA ALA A 163 -15.06 18.84 10.99
C ALA A 163 -14.08 19.55 11.93
N MET A 164 -12.79 19.43 11.64
CA MET A 164 -11.74 20.01 12.46
C MET A 164 -11.88 21.54 12.48
N GLY A 165 -12.00 22.09 13.68
CA GLY A 165 -12.06 23.52 13.93
C GLY A 165 -10.68 24.12 14.21
N GLU A 166 -10.66 25.43 14.50
CA GLU A 166 -9.43 26.14 14.86
C GLU A 166 -8.74 25.58 16.12
N GLU A 167 -9.49 24.91 17.00
CA GLU A 167 -8.98 24.32 18.24
C GLU A 167 -8.33 22.94 18.04
N ASP A 168 -8.48 22.30 16.88
CA ASP A 168 -7.99 20.94 16.61
C ASP A 168 -6.55 20.89 16.06
N PHE A 169 -5.81 22.00 16.14
CA PHE A 169 -4.46 22.12 15.56
C PHE A 169 -3.51 20.96 15.93
N PHE A 170 -3.49 20.55 17.20
CA PHE A 170 -2.61 19.46 17.65
C PHE A 170 -2.98 18.12 17.03
N ARG A 171 -4.28 17.87 16.85
CA ARG A 171 -4.76 16.66 16.20
C ARG A 171 -4.45 16.67 14.72
N TYR A 172 -4.67 17.79 14.05
CA TYR A 172 -4.28 17.95 12.65
C TYR A 172 -2.79 17.71 12.44
N ARG A 173 -1.95 18.27 13.32
CA ARG A 173 -0.51 18.03 13.33
C ARG A 173 -0.16 16.55 13.53
N GLU A 174 -0.84 15.85 14.44
CA GLU A 174 -0.62 14.41 14.67
C GLU A 174 -0.94 13.58 13.43
N ILE A 175 -2.07 13.87 12.76
CA ILE A 175 -2.43 13.21 11.51
C ILE A 175 -1.39 13.49 10.43
N LEU A 176 -0.95 14.74 10.25
CA LEU A 176 0.06 15.09 9.25
C LEU A 176 1.43 14.45 9.54
N ASP A 177 1.82 14.38 10.81
CA ASP A 177 3.08 13.76 11.23
C ASP A 177 3.07 12.26 10.90
N TRP A 178 1.98 11.57 11.25
CA TRP A 178 1.77 10.17 10.87
C TRP A 178 1.73 9.99 9.35
N PHE A 179 0.95 10.81 8.64
CA PHE A 179 0.81 10.74 7.18
C PHE A 179 2.16 10.91 6.47
N HIS A 180 3.03 11.78 6.99
CA HIS A 180 4.33 12.06 6.36
C HIS A 180 5.41 11.01 6.69
N TYR A 181 5.42 10.47 7.91
CA TYR A 181 6.54 9.63 8.39
C TYR A 181 6.21 8.15 8.56
N GLN A 182 4.94 7.78 8.66
CA GLN A 182 4.49 6.46 9.09
C GLN A 182 3.47 5.81 8.15
N CYS A 183 2.81 6.59 7.30
CA CYS A 183 1.98 6.04 6.22
C CYS A 183 2.82 5.20 5.25
N TYR A 184 2.17 4.23 4.59
CA TYR A 184 2.80 3.27 3.69
C TYR A 184 3.38 3.89 2.41
#